data_AF-A0A924T7B3-F1
#
_entry.id   AF-A0A924T7B3-F1
#
_cell.length_a   1.000
_cell.length_b   1.000
_cell.length_c   1.000
_cell.angle_alpha   90.00
_cell.angle_beta   90.00
_cell.angle_gamma   90.00
#
_symmetry.space_group_name_H-M   'P 1'
#
loop_
_entity.id
_entity.type
_entity.pdbx_description
1 polymer ?
#
loop_
_entity_poly.entity_id
_entity_poly.type
_entity_poly.pdbx_seq_one_letter_code
_entity_poly.pdbx_strand_id
1 'polypeptide(L)'
;MSSNPSSAQPITHPKGARLAALSLGAVGVVYGDIGTSPLYTLKEVFFSATHSIALTEANVFGLLSIIFWVLTIVVAIKYAFLILRADNQGEGGTMALLALALRAVSSVARRRYLTLFGIFGVALFFGDSIITPAVSVLGAMEGLTEINPNLQVFVVPVALLI
;
A
#
# COMPACT_ATOMS: atom_id res chain seq x y z
N MET A 1 -37.50 -23.61 -22.80
CA MET A 1 -36.12 -23.70 -22.28
C MET A 1 -35.94 -22.61 -21.24
N SER A 2 -36.04 -22.94 -19.95
CA SER A 2 -35.90 -22.00 -18.83
C SER A 2 -34.44 -21.99 -18.37
N SER A 3 -33.70 -20.91 -18.62
CA SER A 3 -32.37 -20.69 -18.06
C SER A 3 -32.49 -20.29 -16.59
N ASN A 4 -32.09 -21.19 -15.70
CA ASN A 4 -32.08 -21.02 -14.25
C ASN A 4 -30.92 -20.09 -13.85
N PRO A 5 -31.14 -18.91 -13.25
CA PRO A 5 -30.05 -18.12 -12.68
C PRO A 5 -29.85 -18.48 -11.20
N SER A 6 -28.61 -18.36 -10.74
CA SER A 6 -28.23 -18.28 -9.31
C SER A 6 -27.93 -19.60 -8.58
N SER A 7 -26.75 -20.15 -8.83
CA SER A 7 -25.98 -20.89 -7.82
C SER A 7 -24.84 -20.02 -7.28
N ALA A 8 -25.18 -18.91 -6.61
CA ALA A 8 -24.21 -18.20 -5.80
C ALA A 8 -23.88 -19.06 -4.57
N GLN A 9 -22.67 -19.62 -4.53
CA GLN A 9 -22.16 -20.40 -3.41
C GLN A 9 -22.18 -19.55 -2.11
N PRO A 10 -22.61 -20.10 -0.96
CA PRO A 10 -22.59 -19.35 0.29
C PRO A 10 -21.16 -19.02 0.70
N ILE A 11 -20.86 -17.73 0.87
CA ILE A 11 -19.57 -17.27 1.39
C ILE A 11 -19.41 -17.84 2.80
N THR A 12 -18.52 -18.82 2.96
CA THR A 12 -18.28 -19.46 4.24
C THR A 12 -17.27 -18.62 5.01
N HIS A 13 -17.74 -17.83 5.97
CA HIS A 13 -16.86 -17.01 6.79
C HIS A 13 -15.92 -17.91 7.61
N PRO A 14 -14.58 -17.71 7.53
CA PRO A 14 -13.64 -18.46 8.34
C PRO A 14 -13.92 -18.20 9.83
N LYS A 15 -13.90 -19.26 10.65
CA LYS A 15 -14.18 -19.18 12.10
C LYS A 15 -12.96 -19.62 12.90
N GLY A 16 -12.84 -19.10 14.12
CA GLY A 16 -11.82 -19.51 15.10
C GLY A 16 -10.40 -19.27 14.62
N ALA A 17 -9.54 -20.29 14.77
CA ALA A 17 -8.11 -20.19 14.48
C ALA A 17 -7.79 -19.77 13.03
N ARG A 18 -8.63 -20.17 12.07
CA ARG A 18 -8.44 -19.79 10.65
C ARG A 18 -8.66 -18.30 10.41
N LEU A 19 -9.64 -17.69 11.08
CA LEU A 19 -9.86 -16.24 11.01
C LEU A 19 -8.67 -15.51 11.63
N ALA A 20 -8.22 -15.93 12.82
CA ALA A 20 -7.07 -15.33 13.49
C ALA A 20 -5.79 -15.38 12.65
N ALA A 21 -5.51 -16.52 12.01
CA ALA A 21 -4.35 -16.66 11.12
C ALA A 21 -4.45 -15.73 9.89
N LEU A 22 -5.63 -15.62 9.27
CA LEU A 22 -5.85 -14.73 8.13
C LEU A 22 -5.74 -13.26 8.53
N SER A 23 -6.29 -12.87 9.69
CA SER A 23 -6.16 -11.52 10.22
C SER A 23 -4.72 -11.17 10.54
N LEU A 24 -3.96 -12.08 11.16
CA LEU A 24 -2.55 -11.87 11.45
C LEU A 24 -1.72 -11.73 10.17
N GLY A 25 -1.99 -12.57 9.16
CA GLY A 25 -1.37 -12.46 7.84
C GLY A 25 -1.67 -11.14 7.16
N ALA A 26 -2.94 -10.70 7.17
CA ALA A 26 -3.34 -9.42 6.60
C ALA A 26 -2.67 -8.23 7.32
N VAL A 27 -2.61 -8.24 8.66
CA VAL A 27 -1.89 -7.22 9.43
C VAL A 27 -0.40 -7.22 9.07
N GLY A 28 0.23 -8.39 8.96
CA GLY A 28 1.63 -8.52 8.59
C GLY A 28 1.92 -7.93 7.21
N VAL A 29 1.06 -8.19 6.22
CA VAL A 29 1.19 -7.61 4.87
C VAL A 29 1.06 -6.08 4.91
N VAL A 30 0.04 -5.56 5.60
CA VAL A 30 -0.20 -4.10 5.69
C VAL A 30 0.94 -3.38 6.41
N TYR A 31 1.44 -3.95 7.52
CA TYR A 31 2.57 -3.36 8.24
C TYR A 31 3.87 -3.47 7.46
N GLY A 32 4.04 -4.54 6.68
CA GLY A 32 5.15 -4.70 5.75
C GLY A 32 5.16 -3.59 4.71
N ASP A 33 4.03 -3.38 4.02
CA ASP A 33 3.87 -2.33 3.02
C ASP A 33 4.19 -0.93 3.58
N ILE A 34 3.59 -0.57 4.71
CA ILE A 34 3.83 0.72 5.41
C ILE A 34 5.30 0.91 5.79
N GLY A 35 5.99 -0.17 6.16
CA GLY A 35 7.37 -0.13 6.65
C GLY A 35 8.44 -0.01 5.55
N THR A 36 8.14 -0.44 4.32
CA THR A 36 9.12 -0.41 3.22
C THR A 36 9.48 1.02 2.80
N SER A 37 8.50 1.92 2.72
CA SER A 37 8.73 3.28 2.22
C SER A 37 9.70 4.09 3.09
N PRO A 38 9.57 4.10 4.44
CA PRO A 38 10.58 4.74 5.31
C PRO A 38 11.99 4.18 5.11
N LEU A 39 12.14 2.86 4.98
CA LEU A 39 13.46 2.23 4.78
C LEU A 39 14.12 2.69 3.47
N TYR A 40 13.35 2.78 2.39
CA TYR A 40 13.82 3.34 1.13
C TYR A 40 14.16 4.82 1.23
N THR A 41 13.33 5.60 1.94
CA THR A 41 13.58 7.03 2.12
C THR A 41 14.88 7.27 2.89
N LEU A 42 15.14 6.47 3.93
CA LEU A 42 16.41 6.48 4.67
C LEU A 42 17.59 6.14 3.77
N LYS A 43 17.45 5.08 2.96
CA LYS A 43 18.49 4.67 1.99
C LYS A 43 18.79 5.79 1.01
N GLU A 44 17.76 6.40 0.42
CA GLU A 44 17.88 7.44 -0.60
C GLU A 44 18.53 8.72 -0.05
N VAL A 45 18.13 9.16 1.15
CA VAL A 45 18.62 10.42 1.73
C VAL A 45 20.09 10.34 2.14
N PHE A 46 20.55 9.18 2.62
CA PHE A 46 21.90 9.04 3.17
C PHE A 46 22.89 8.31 2.26
N PHE A 47 22.42 7.39 1.41
CA PHE A 47 23.28 6.47 0.67
C PHE A 47 23.17 6.60 -0.86
N SER A 48 22.36 7.51 -1.39
CA SER A 48 22.30 7.74 -2.84
C SER A 48 23.47 8.56 -3.37
N ALA A 49 23.96 8.15 -4.53
CA ALA A 49 25.19 8.66 -5.17
C ALA A 49 25.12 10.14 -5.60
N THR A 50 23.92 10.72 -5.73
CA THR A 50 23.73 12.02 -6.42
C THR A 50 23.39 13.17 -5.47
N HIS A 51 22.74 12.92 -4.32
CA HIS A 51 22.25 13.95 -3.40
C HIS A 51 22.27 13.52 -1.92
N SER A 52 23.29 12.78 -1.49
CA SER A 52 23.38 12.34 -0.09
C SER A 52 23.62 13.53 0.85
N ILE A 53 22.78 13.60 1.89
CA ILE A 53 22.97 14.56 2.97
C ILE A 53 24.04 13.99 3.92
N ALA A 54 24.92 14.85 4.44
CA ALA A 54 25.93 14.42 5.40
C ALA A 54 25.31 13.67 6.58
N LEU A 55 25.90 12.51 6.93
CA LEU A 55 25.54 11.70 8.08
C LEU A 55 25.96 12.41 9.38
N THR A 56 25.18 13.42 9.77
CA THR A 56 25.31 14.14 11.04
C THR A 56 24.18 13.75 11.97
N GLU A 57 24.42 13.78 13.28
CA GLU A 57 23.39 13.47 14.28
C GLU A 57 22.12 14.31 14.09
N ALA A 58 22.28 15.61 13.79
CA ALA A 58 21.16 16.51 13.53
C ALA A 58 20.30 16.06 12.34
N ASN A 59 20.91 15.60 11.25
CA ASN A 59 20.19 15.14 10.05
C ASN A 59 19.49 13.80 10.30
N VAL A 60 20.11 12.89 11.07
CA VAL A 60 19.50 11.62 11.45
C VAL A 60 18.26 11.85 12.31
N PHE A 61 18.36 12.68 13.36
CA PHE A 61 17.20 13.00 14.19
C PHE A 61 16.13 13.78 13.43
N GLY A 62 16.53 14.68 12.52
CA GLY A 62 15.60 15.40 11.65
C GLY A 62 14.78 14.46 10.75
N LEU A 63 15.45 13.51 10.09
CA LEU A 63 14.80 12.55 9.21
C LEU A 63 13.90 11.57 9.97
N LEU A 64 14.38 11.03 11.09
CA LEU A 64 13.57 10.15 11.96
C LEU A 64 12.33 10.87 12.50
N SER A 65 12.46 12.14 12.88
CA SER A 65 11.33 12.96 13.32
C SER A 65 10.29 13.15 12.22
N ILE A 66 10.72 13.46 10.99
CA ILE A 66 9.81 13.61 9.85
C ILE A 66 9.10 12.29 9.55
N ILE A 67 9.82 11.16 9.51
CA ILE A 67 9.22 9.84 9.31
C ILE A 67 8.18 9.56 10.39
N PHE A 68 8.52 9.79 11.67
CA PHE A 68 7.62 9.60 12.79
C PHE A 68 6.33 10.43 12.66
N TRP A 69 6.46 11.72 12.36
CA TRP A 69 5.31 12.61 12.22
C TRP A 69 4.46 12.30 10.99
N VAL A 70 5.08 11.93 9.86
CA VAL A 70 4.37 11.52 8.65
C VAL A 70 3.58 10.23 8.90
N LEU A 71 4.18 9.21 9.51
CA LEU A 71 3.47 7.97 9.86
C LEU A 71 2.33 8.26 10.85
N THR A 72 2.56 9.12 11.84
CA THR A 72 1.53 9.49 12.82
C THR A 72 0.37 10.26 12.17
N ILE A 73 0.64 11.32 11.43
CA ILE A 73 -0.40 12.20 10.89
C ILE A 73 -1.10 11.56 9.70
N VAL A 74 -0.33 10.98 8.76
CA VAL A 74 -0.88 10.41 7.53
C VAL A 74 -1.41 9.01 7.81
N VAL A 75 -0.57 8.08 8.24
CA VAL A 75 -0.96 6.66 8.32
C VAL A 75 -1.86 6.38 9.53
N ALA A 76 -1.59 6.95 10.70
CA ALA A 76 -2.45 6.71 11.86
C ALA A 76 -3.67 7.63 11.86
N ILE A 77 -3.49 8.95 11.92
CA ILE A 77 -4.59 9.90 12.14
C ILE A 77 -5.49 10.01 10.89
N LYS A 78 -4.95 10.44 9.74
CA LYS A 78 -5.77 10.66 8.54
C LYS A 78 -6.51 9.39 8.10
N TYR A 79 -5.85 8.23 8.09
CA TYR A 79 -6.53 7.00 7.68
C TYR A 79 -7.55 6.54 8.73
N ALA A 80 -7.25 6.60 10.04
CA ALA A 80 -8.21 6.17 11.05
C ALA A 80 -9.48 7.04 11.11
N PHE A 81 -9.34 8.36 10.96
CA PHE A 81 -10.49 9.26 11.09
C PHE A 81 -11.26 9.48 9.79
N LEU A 82 -10.60 9.40 8.63
CA LEU A 82 -11.18 9.78 7.35
C LEU A 82 -11.48 8.56 6.48
N ILE A 83 -10.49 7.67 6.28
CA ILE A 83 -10.63 6.50 5.42
C ILE A 83 -11.50 5.43 6.09
N LEU A 84 -11.23 5.08 7.36
CA LEU A 84 -12.00 4.04 8.05
C LEU A 84 -13.46 4.46 8.35
N ARG A 85 -13.76 5.76 8.41
CA ARG A 85 -15.14 6.26 8.56
C ARG A 85 -15.94 6.24 7.26
N ALA A 86 -15.25 6.23 6.12
CA ALA A 86 -15.89 6.27 4.82
C ALA A 86 -16.01 4.85 4.27
N ASP A 87 -16.85 4.06 4.94
CA ASP A 87 -17.26 2.73 4.50
C ASP A 87 -18.52 2.80 3.62
N ASN A 88 -18.62 1.91 2.64
CA ASN A 88 -19.84 1.70 1.88
C ASN A 88 -20.32 0.25 2.06
N GLN A 89 -21.13 0.00 3.09
CA GLN A 89 -21.73 -1.31 3.41
C GLN A 89 -20.68 -2.40 3.69
N GLY A 90 -19.61 -2.05 4.40
CA GLY A 90 -18.52 -2.96 4.75
C GLY A 90 -17.44 -3.10 3.68
N GLU A 91 -17.57 -2.43 2.53
CA GLU A 91 -16.49 -2.24 1.57
C GLU A 91 -15.74 -0.94 1.87
N GLY A 92 -14.42 -1.04 2.04
CA GLY A 92 -13.52 0.10 2.21
C GLY A 92 -12.68 0.38 0.97
N GLY A 93 -11.96 1.51 0.99
CA GLY A 93 -10.97 1.84 -0.05
C GLY A 93 -11.49 2.78 -1.15
N THR A 94 -10.63 3.03 -2.14
CA THR A 94 -10.83 4.04 -3.19
C THR A 94 -12.06 3.78 -4.07
N MET A 95 -12.38 2.51 -4.32
CA MET A 95 -13.59 2.11 -5.06
C MET A 95 -14.88 2.34 -4.26
N ALA A 96 -14.87 2.03 -2.97
CA ALA A 96 -15.99 2.29 -2.07
C ALA A 96 -16.27 3.80 -1.92
N LEU A 97 -15.20 4.59 -1.81
CA LEU A 97 -15.27 6.05 -1.76
C LEU A 97 -15.86 6.65 -3.05
N LEU A 98 -15.45 6.15 -4.21
CA LEU A 98 -16.02 6.59 -5.49
C LEU A 98 -17.51 6.25 -5.59
N ALA A 99 -17.90 5.03 -5.19
CA ALA A 99 -19.29 4.61 -5.18
C ALA A 99 -20.15 5.48 -4.23
N LEU A 100 -19.63 5.78 -3.04
CA LEU A 100 -20.31 6.65 -2.06
C LEU A 100 -20.42 8.10 -2.56
N ALA A 101 -19.35 8.65 -3.15
CA ALA A 101 -19.34 10.00 -3.71
C ALA A 101 -20.32 10.16 -4.89
N LEU A 102 -20.40 9.16 -5.78
CA LEU A 102 -21.34 9.15 -6.90
C LEU A 102 -22.80 9.03 -6.45
N ARG A 103 -23.07 8.31 -5.35
CA ARG A 103 -24.39 8.22 -4.73
C ARG A 103 -24.83 9.54 -4.09
N ALA A 104 -23.91 10.29 -3.47
CA ALA A 104 -24.21 11.56 -2.79
C ALA A 104 -24.51 12.73 -3.75
N VAL A 105 -24.26 12.58 -5.05
CA VAL A 105 -24.43 13.65 -6.05
C VAL A 105 -25.54 13.33 -7.05
N SER A 106 -26.46 14.27 -7.24
CA SER A 106 -27.57 14.19 -8.21
C SER A 106 -27.25 14.83 -9.58
N SER A 107 -26.31 15.79 -9.63
CA SER A 107 -25.94 16.49 -10.86
C SER A 107 -25.10 15.59 -11.80
N VAL A 108 -25.54 15.48 -13.06
CA VAL A 108 -24.86 14.69 -14.11
C VAL A 108 -23.45 15.20 -14.39
N ALA A 109 -23.26 16.53 -14.43
CA ALA A 109 -21.94 17.13 -14.66
C ALA A 109 -20.96 16.79 -13.51
N ARG A 110 -21.40 16.94 -12.25
CA ARG A 110 -20.57 16.65 -11.09
C ARG A 110 -20.27 15.15 -10.95
N ARG A 111 -21.22 14.27 -11.30
CA ARG A 111 -20.97 12.81 -11.42
C ARG A 111 -19.88 12.52 -12.44
N ARG A 112 -19.92 13.12 -13.62
CA ARG A 112 -18.89 12.92 -14.65
C ARG A 112 -17.49 13.30 -14.16
N TYR A 113 -17.35 14.44 -13.49
CA TYR A 113 -16.07 14.83 -12.89
C TYR A 113 -15.62 13.85 -11.80
N LEU A 114 -16.51 13.46 -10.90
CA LEU A 114 -16.19 12.48 -9.85
C LEU A 114 -15.77 11.13 -10.42
N THR A 115 -16.41 10.65 -11.48
CA THR A 115 -16.00 9.42 -12.17
C THR A 115 -14.60 9.55 -12.77
N LEU A 116 -14.26 10.69 -13.40
CA LEU A 116 -12.92 10.90 -13.95
C LEU A 116 -11.84 10.92 -12.84
N PHE A 117 -12.09 11.65 -11.76
CA PHE A 117 -11.18 11.66 -10.59
C PHE A 117 -11.10 10.29 -9.92
N GLY A 118 -12.21 9.56 -9.87
CA GLY A 118 -12.28 8.20 -9.36
C GLY A 118 -11.44 7.22 -10.18
N ILE A 119 -11.60 7.20 -11.50
CA ILE A 119 -10.81 6.37 -12.41
C ILE A 119 -9.32 6.72 -12.28
N PHE A 120 -9.00 8.02 -12.22
CA PHE A 120 -7.63 8.46 -12.00
C PHE A 120 -7.05 7.94 -10.68
N GLY A 121 -7.79 8.07 -9.57
CA GLY A 121 -7.37 7.55 -8.27
C GLY A 121 -7.21 6.03 -8.25
N VAL A 122 -8.10 5.30 -8.90
CA VAL A 122 -8.02 3.84 -9.05
C VAL A 122 -6.81 3.44 -9.90
N ALA A 123 -6.51 4.17 -10.96
CA ALA A 123 -5.33 3.92 -11.79
C ALA A 123 -4.02 4.14 -11.02
N LEU A 124 -3.94 5.20 -10.20
CA LEU A 124 -2.79 5.43 -9.32
C LEU A 124 -2.64 4.31 -8.28
N PHE A 125 -3.74 3.89 -7.65
CA PHE A 125 -3.74 2.77 -6.71
C PHE A 125 -3.30 1.45 -7.35
N PHE A 126 -3.72 1.21 -8.60
CA PHE A 126 -3.30 0.01 -9.34
C PHE A 126 -1.81 0.07 -9.71
N GLY A 127 -1.31 1.25 -10.08
CA GLY A 127 0.13 1.47 -10.29
C GLY A 127 0.94 1.18 -9.03
N ASP A 128 0.51 1.70 -7.88
CA ASP A 128 1.15 1.45 -6.58
C ASP A 128 1.12 -0.04 -6.21
N SER A 129 -0.02 -0.71 -6.42
CA SER A 129 -0.20 -2.15 -6.19
C SER A 129 0.75 -3.03 -7.02
N ILE A 130 1.22 -2.55 -8.19
CA ILE A 130 2.18 -3.24 -9.04
C ILE A 130 3.63 -2.90 -8.64
N ILE A 131 3.89 -1.65 -8.27
CA ILE A 131 5.25 -1.16 -7.97
C ILE A 131 5.73 -1.72 -6.63
N THR A 132 4.90 -1.72 -5.60
CA THR A 132 5.30 -2.10 -4.23
C THR A 132 5.87 -3.53 -4.14
N PRO A 133 5.24 -4.59 -4.71
CA PRO A 133 5.84 -5.92 -4.69
C PRO A 133 7.21 -5.97 -5.37
N ALA A 134 7.34 -5.32 -6.52
CA ALA A 134 8.60 -5.27 -7.27
C ALA A 134 9.71 -4.58 -6.46
N VAL A 135 9.40 -3.42 -5.87
CA VAL A 135 10.33 -2.66 -5.05
C VAL A 135 10.67 -3.43 -3.76
N SER A 136 9.70 -4.04 -3.09
CA SER A 136 9.95 -4.80 -1.87
C SER A 136 10.83 -6.04 -2.11
N VAL A 137 10.63 -6.76 -3.21
CA VAL A 137 11.47 -7.94 -3.56
C VAL A 137 12.88 -7.48 -3.92
N LEU A 138 13.02 -6.44 -4.75
CA LEU A 138 14.33 -5.88 -5.08
C LEU A 138 15.07 -5.39 -3.84
N GLY A 139 14.39 -4.68 -2.94
CA GLY A 139 14.99 -4.21 -1.68
C GLY A 139 15.45 -5.34 -0.78
N ALA A 140 14.67 -6.41 -0.67
CA ALA A 140 15.06 -7.61 0.07
C ALA A 140 16.31 -8.27 -0.54
N MET A 141 16.38 -8.35 -1.87
CA MET A 141 17.52 -8.92 -2.58
C MET A 141 18.77 -8.04 -2.52
N GLU A 142 18.63 -6.72 -2.62
CA GLU A 142 19.70 -5.75 -2.44
C GLU A 142 20.28 -5.81 -1.02
N GLY A 143 19.45 -6.05 0.00
CA GLY A 143 19.93 -6.25 1.37
C GLY A 143 20.93 -7.40 1.53
N LEU A 144 20.84 -8.45 0.69
CA LEU A 144 21.81 -9.56 0.70
C LEU A 144 23.19 -9.14 0.20
N THR A 145 23.25 -8.13 -0.65
CA THR A 145 24.50 -7.59 -1.20
C THR A 145 25.34 -6.89 -0.14
N GLU A 146 24.71 -6.27 0.86
CA GLU A 146 25.40 -5.65 2.01
C GLU A 146 26.18 -6.68 2.84
N ILE A 147 25.73 -7.95 2.85
CA ILE A 147 26.38 -9.06 3.56
C ILE A 147 27.49 -9.68 2.70
N ASN A 148 27.21 -9.92 1.42
CA ASN A 148 28.17 -10.49 0.47
C ASN A 148 28.03 -9.86 -0.92
N PRO A 149 29.02 -9.06 -1.37
CA PRO A 149 28.98 -8.39 -2.67
C PRO A 149 28.84 -9.32 -3.87
N ASN A 150 29.26 -10.59 -3.77
CA ASN A 150 29.12 -11.56 -4.86
C ASN A 150 27.66 -11.94 -5.15
N LEU A 151 26.74 -11.64 -4.23
CA LEU A 151 25.31 -11.92 -4.40
C LEU A 151 24.61 -10.92 -5.34
N GLN A 152 25.26 -9.81 -5.73
CA GLN A 152 24.69 -8.83 -6.68
C GLN A 152 24.23 -9.45 -8.00
N VAL A 153 24.98 -10.44 -8.50
CA VAL A 153 24.68 -11.10 -9.78
C VAL A 153 23.34 -11.86 -9.72
N PHE A 154 22.89 -12.24 -8.52
CA PHE A 154 21.65 -12.96 -8.31
C PHE A 154 20.45 -12.07 -8.00
N VAL A 155 20.64 -10.76 -7.76
CA VAL A 155 19.56 -9.84 -7.38
C VAL A 155 18.44 -9.80 -8.43
N VAL A 156 18.78 -9.54 -9.70
CA VAL A 156 17.79 -9.43 -10.78
C VAL A 156 17.17 -10.79 -11.14
N PRO A 157 17.94 -11.88 -11.35
CA PRO A 157 17.36 -13.17 -11.71
C PRO A 157 16.42 -13.75 -10.66
N VAL A 158 16.76 -13.60 -9.36
CA VAL A 158 15.92 -14.11 -8.27
C VAL A 158 14.70 -13.23 -8.07
N ALA A 159 14.83 -11.90 -8.21
CA ALA A 159 13.68 -10.99 -8.14
C ALA A 159 12.64 -11.24 -9.25
N LEU A 160 13.06 -11.71 -10.42
CA LEU A 160 12.16 -12.09 -11.52
C LEU A 160 11.52 -13.48 -11.34
N LEU A 161 12.14 -14.35 -10.52
CA LEU A 161 11.64 -15.70 -10.26
C LEU A 161 10.50 -15.71 -9.23
N ILE A 162 10.54 -14.78 -8.28
CA ILE A 162 9.55 -14.58 -7.21
C ILE A 162 8.31 -13.91 -7.78
#